data_AF-A0A453C8F1-F1
#
_entry.id   AF-A0A453C8F1-F1
#
_cell.length_a   1.000
_cell.length_b   1.000
_cell.length_c   1.000
_cell.angle_alpha   90.00
_cell.angle_beta   90.00
_cell.angle_gamma   90.00
#
_symmetry.space_group_name_H-M   'P 1'
#
loop_
_entity.id
_entity.type
_entity.pdbx_description
1 polymer ?
#
loop_
_entity_poly.entity_id
_entity_poly.type
_entity_poly.pdbx_seq_one_letter_code
_entity_poly.pdbx_strand_id
1 'polypeptide(L)'
;SCQVVPLQFLHALLTYLGDSVDYDSGLSGLKSPLASRPSSFPGIGVPSEALLRWHMRLEYFAYETLQDLRIGKLFEIIVDYPESSPAIEDLKQCLEYTGQHSKLVDSFISSLRYRLLTAGASTNDILHQYVSTIKALRSIDPTGVFLEAVGEPIRDYLRGRKDTIKCIVTMLTDGSGGNTSGGNAGDNLLEELNRDAENQENADYDDHTNIDEKQAWLNSESWEPDPVEADPLKGSRSRRKIDILGLMVSIIGSKDQLVNEYRVMLAEKLLSKSDFDIDSDIRTLELLKIHFGESSMQKCEIMLNDLIDSKRTNSNIKTSLLNAPGTVAGQEEAEISHDVLDATIISSNFWPPIQ
;
A
#
# COMPACT_ATOMS: atom_id res chain seq x y z
N SER A 1 23.03 0.77 2.68
CA SER A 1 23.90 1.68 1.91
C SER A 1 23.99 1.21 0.46
N CYS A 2 22.90 1.32 -0.29
CA CYS A 2 22.89 1.11 -1.73
C CYS A 2 23.27 2.44 -2.39
N GLN A 3 24.57 2.66 -2.61
CA GLN A 3 25.01 3.77 -3.44
C GLN A 3 24.49 3.60 -4.86
N VAL A 4 24.19 4.73 -5.49
CA VAL A 4 23.68 5.02 -6.83
C VAL A 4 24.66 4.56 -7.95
N VAL A 5 25.47 3.53 -7.67
CA VAL A 5 26.66 3.16 -8.43
C VAL A 5 26.36 2.68 -9.85
N PRO A 6 25.32 1.89 -10.17
CA PRO A 6 25.24 1.26 -11.50
C PRO A 6 24.99 2.28 -12.62
N LEU A 7 23.98 3.13 -12.48
CA LEU A 7 23.68 4.16 -13.48
C LEU A 7 24.66 5.32 -13.43
N GLN A 8 25.17 5.73 -12.26
CA GLN A 8 26.22 6.74 -12.21
C GLN A 8 27.54 6.23 -12.79
N PHE A 9 27.87 4.96 -12.61
CA PHE A 9 29.03 4.34 -13.24
C PHE A 9 28.85 4.23 -14.74
N LEU A 10 27.66 3.80 -15.21
CA LEU A 10 27.36 3.71 -16.64
C LEU A 10 27.35 5.10 -17.28
N HIS A 11 26.72 6.09 -16.65
CA HIS A 11 26.77 7.49 -17.06
C HIS A 11 28.22 8.00 -17.04
N ALA A 12 28.98 7.81 -15.96
CA ALA A 12 30.37 8.23 -15.88
C ALA A 12 31.26 7.52 -16.92
N LEU A 13 30.99 6.26 -17.25
CA LEU A 13 31.70 5.50 -18.27
C LEU A 13 31.32 6.00 -19.67
N LEU A 14 30.05 6.32 -19.92
CA LEU A 14 29.60 6.95 -21.17
C LEU A 14 30.14 8.37 -21.32
N THR A 15 30.20 9.16 -20.24
CA THR A 15 30.81 10.50 -20.21
C THR A 15 32.32 10.41 -20.42
N TYR A 16 33.00 9.44 -19.78
CA TYR A 16 34.43 9.19 -19.95
C TYR A 16 34.80 8.73 -21.36
N LEU A 17 33.93 7.95 -22.01
CA LEU A 17 34.09 7.55 -23.41
C LEU A 17 33.65 8.63 -24.40
N GLY A 18 32.92 9.65 -23.94
CA GLY A 18 32.26 10.68 -24.75
C GLY A 18 32.78 12.08 -24.50
N ASP A 19 34.08 12.25 -24.23
CA ASP A 19 34.66 13.58 -24.03
C ASP A 19 34.70 14.35 -25.36
N SER A 20 33.62 15.10 -25.64
CA SER A 20 33.60 16.38 -26.38
C SER A 20 32.17 16.83 -26.76
N VAL A 21 31.71 17.86 -26.03
CA VAL A 21 30.78 18.95 -26.43
C VAL A 21 29.29 18.77 -26.08
N ASP A 22 28.87 19.63 -25.13
CA ASP A 22 27.49 20.02 -24.84
C ASP A 22 26.70 20.35 -26.11
N TYR A 23 25.54 19.71 -26.28
CA TYR A 23 24.46 20.28 -27.08
C TYR A 23 23.14 20.12 -26.33
N ASP A 24 22.83 21.16 -25.57
CA ASP A 24 21.46 21.55 -25.25
C ASP A 24 20.75 21.87 -26.59
N SER A 25 20.01 20.90 -27.14
CA SER A 25 19.22 21.04 -28.36
C SER A 25 18.17 19.94 -28.45
N GLY A 26 16.90 20.31 -28.28
CA GLY A 26 15.76 19.41 -28.22
C GLY A 26 15.69 18.35 -29.33
N LEU A 27 15.57 17.09 -28.91
CA LEU A 27 15.14 15.97 -29.73
C LEU A 27 13.77 15.49 -29.25
N SER A 28 12.77 16.36 -29.35
CA SER A 28 11.37 15.94 -29.33
C SER A 28 11.02 15.40 -30.73
N GLY A 29 10.88 14.07 -30.86
CA GLY A 29 10.11 13.49 -31.97
C GLY A 29 10.73 12.37 -32.80
N LEU A 30 11.61 11.52 -32.28
CA LEU A 30 12.03 10.30 -33.01
C LEU A 30 11.93 9.04 -32.15
N LYS A 31 10.93 8.19 -32.45
CA LYS A 31 10.62 6.92 -31.77
C LYS A 31 11.58 5.75 -32.07
N SER A 32 12.72 5.96 -32.71
CA SER A 32 13.74 4.91 -32.87
C SER A 32 15.08 5.48 -33.35
N PRO A 33 16.18 5.33 -32.58
CA PRO A 33 17.52 5.81 -32.97
C PRO A 33 18.20 4.97 -34.07
N LEU A 34 17.52 3.95 -34.62
CA LEU A 34 18.07 3.00 -35.60
C LEU A 34 17.68 3.29 -37.06
N ALA A 35 16.90 4.34 -37.35
CA ALA A 35 16.49 4.65 -38.72
C ALA A 35 17.66 5.28 -39.52
N SER A 36 18.10 4.62 -40.58
CA SER A 36 19.15 5.11 -41.48
C SER A 36 18.67 6.32 -42.30
N ARG A 37 19.37 7.46 -42.21
CA ARG A 37 19.24 8.58 -43.16
C ARG A 37 20.32 8.50 -44.26
N PRO A 38 20.02 8.94 -45.50
CA PRO A 38 21.02 9.03 -46.55
C PRO A 38 22.00 10.17 -46.28
N SER A 39 23.28 9.86 -46.50
CA SER A 39 24.46 10.68 -46.20
C SER A 39 24.37 12.11 -46.75
N SER A 40 24.59 13.11 -45.89
CA SER A 40 24.95 14.47 -46.30
C SER A 40 26.29 14.86 -45.64
N PHE A 41 27.09 15.59 -46.42
CA PHE A 41 28.54 15.83 -46.32
C PHE A 41 29.10 16.34 -44.98
N PRO A 42 30.40 16.12 -44.70
CA PRO A 42 31.00 16.37 -43.39
C PRO A 42 31.40 17.84 -43.18
N GLY A 43 30.83 18.47 -42.16
CA GLY A 43 31.33 19.71 -41.57
C GLY A 43 32.24 19.40 -40.37
N ILE A 44 33.37 20.11 -40.31
CA ILE A 44 34.39 20.02 -39.25
C ILE A 44 33.74 20.36 -37.90
N GLY A 45 33.66 19.39 -36.99
CA GLY A 45 33.11 19.54 -35.65
C GLY A 45 32.04 18.52 -35.26
N VAL A 46 31.50 17.75 -36.21
CA VAL A 46 30.53 16.69 -35.92
C VAL A 46 31.29 15.39 -35.61
N PRO A 47 31.11 14.73 -34.45
CA PRO A 47 31.67 13.41 -34.22
C PRO A 47 31.22 12.49 -35.35
N SER A 48 32.13 11.64 -35.84
CA SER A 48 31.82 10.77 -36.99
C SER A 48 30.50 10.04 -36.72
N GLU A 49 29.59 10.02 -37.70
CA GLU A 49 28.27 9.40 -37.56
C GLU A 49 28.37 7.94 -37.05
N ALA A 50 29.48 7.27 -37.35
CA ALA A 50 29.83 5.97 -36.82
C ALA A 50 30.03 5.95 -35.29
N LEU A 51 30.74 6.94 -34.72
CA LEU A 51 30.98 7.05 -33.28
C LEU A 51 29.64 7.29 -32.54
N LEU A 52 28.78 8.17 -33.06
CA LEU A 52 27.45 8.39 -32.48
C LEU A 52 26.60 7.11 -32.50
N ARG A 53 26.60 6.36 -33.61
CA ARG A 53 25.91 5.06 -33.70
C ARG A 53 26.46 4.03 -32.73
N TRP A 54 27.78 3.98 -32.53
CA TRP A 54 28.40 3.08 -31.55
C TRP A 54 28.05 3.46 -30.12
N HIS A 55 28.05 4.76 -29.80
CA HIS A 55 27.64 5.26 -28.50
C HIS A 55 26.20 4.85 -28.16
N MET A 56 25.25 5.12 -29.06
CA MET A 56 23.83 4.74 -28.89
C MET A 56 23.65 3.22 -28.74
N ARG A 57 24.43 2.42 -29.48
CA ARG A 57 24.37 0.96 -29.39
C ARG A 57 24.92 0.44 -28.07
N LEU A 58 26.02 1.02 -27.58
CA LEU A 58 26.61 0.68 -26.29
C LEU A 58 25.68 1.08 -25.14
N GLU A 59 25.08 2.27 -25.23
CA GLU A 59 24.11 2.77 -24.27
C GLU A 59 22.89 1.84 -24.19
N TYR A 60 22.27 1.50 -25.34
CA TYR A 60 21.16 0.54 -25.37
C TYR A 60 21.56 -0.83 -24.79
N PHE A 61 22.72 -1.35 -25.18
CA PHE A 61 23.21 -2.63 -24.67
C PHE A 61 23.40 -2.60 -23.15
N ALA A 62 23.87 -1.47 -22.60
CA ALA A 62 24.07 -1.31 -21.18
C ALA A 62 22.73 -1.22 -20.42
N TYR A 63 21.74 -0.48 -20.94
CA TYR A 63 20.38 -0.46 -20.40
C TYR A 63 19.70 -1.84 -20.47
N GLU A 64 19.80 -2.54 -21.59
CA GLU A 64 19.24 -3.88 -21.76
C GLU A 64 19.86 -4.88 -20.78
N THR A 65 21.19 -4.85 -20.61
CA THR A 65 21.89 -5.75 -19.68
C THR A 65 21.51 -5.47 -18.22
N LEU A 66 21.44 -4.18 -17.84
CA LEU A 66 21.06 -3.78 -16.48
C LEU A 66 19.60 -4.17 -16.20
N GLN A 67 18.71 -3.93 -17.16
CA GLN A 67 17.31 -4.32 -17.07
C GLN A 67 17.16 -5.82 -16.83
N ASP A 68 17.86 -6.66 -17.59
CA ASP A 68 17.76 -8.11 -17.46
C ASP A 68 18.20 -8.60 -16.08
N LEU A 69 19.26 -8.01 -15.53
CA LEU A 69 19.69 -8.27 -14.16
C LEU A 69 18.64 -7.84 -13.13
N ARG A 70 18.04 -6.65 -13.30
CA ARG A 70 17.01 -6.12 -12.40
C ARG A 70 15.73 -6.93 -12.46
N ILE A 71 15.24 -7.27 -13.65
CA ILE A 71 14.07 -8.14 -13.85
C ILE A 71 14.30 -9.51 -13.19
N GLY A 72 15.49 -10.10 -13.36
CA GLY A 72 15.84 -11.38 -12.75
C GLY A 72 15.91 -11.36 -11.21
N LYS A 73 16.06 -10.17 -10.61
CA LYS A 73 16.12 -9.94 -9.16
C LYS A 73 14.94 -9.15 -8.62
N LEU A 74 13.91 -8.92 -9.44
CA LEU A 74 12.81 -8.02 -9.09
C LEU A 74 12.04 -8.50 -7.85
N PHE A 75 11.95 -9.81 -7.63
CA PHE A 75 11.34 -10.36 -6.43
C PHE A 75 12.08 -9.92 -5.17
N GLU A 76 13.40 -10.12 -5.10
CA GLU A 76 14.22 -9.70 -3.98
C GLU A 76 14.24 -8.18 -3.81
N ILE A 77 14.31 -7.45 -4.92
CA ILE A 77 14.25 -5.99 -4.90
C ILE A 77 12.95 -5.54 -4.23
N ILE A 78 11.80 -6.12 -4.57
CA ILE A 78 10.52 -5.72 -3.98
C ILE A 78 10.41 -6.18 -2.51
N VAL A 79 10.98 -7.32 -2.14
CA VAL A 79 11.05 -7.76 -0.73
C VAL A 79 11.78 -6.71 0.13
N ASP A 80 12.85 -6.11 -0.40
CA ASP A 80 13.67 -5.10 0.29
C ASP A 80 13.13 -3.65 0.12
N TYR A 81 11.95 -3.46 -0.49
CA TYR A 81 11.36 -2.12 -0.66
C TYR A 81 10.81 -1.61 0.69
N PRO A 82 11.01 -0.34 1.09
CA PRO A 82 11.44 0.82 0.29
C PRO A 82 12.95 1.08 0.21
N GLU A 83 13.78 0.36 0.96
CA GLU A 83 15.25 0.52 0.98
C GLU A 83 15.88 0.26 -0.40
N SER A 84 15.23 -0.58 -1.20
CA SER A 84 15.60 -0.91 -2.58
C SER A 84 15.09 0.07 -3.64
N SER A 85 14.46 1.19 -3.26
CA SER A 85 13.89 2.18 -4.18
C SER A 85 14.84 2.66 -5.31
N PRO A 86 16.17 2.83 -5.12
CA PRO A 86 17.05 3.19 -6.24
C PRO A 86 17.08 2.13 -7.34
N ALA A 87 16.97 0.84 -7.00
CA ALA A 87 16.95 -0.23 -7.99
C ALA A 87 15.63 -0.27 -8.78
N ILE A 88 14.54 0.20 -8.17
CA ILE A 88 13.24 0.39 -8.83
C ILE A 88 13.30 1.56 -9.81
N GLU A 89 13.92 2.68 -9.43
CA GLU A 89 14.12 3.82 -10.33
C GLU A 89 15.07 3.49 -11.50
N ASP A 90 16.16 2.75 -11.23
CA ASP A 90 17.04 2.22 -12.28
C ASP A 90 16.22 1.44 -13.32
N LEU A 91 15.37 0.52 -12.84
CA LEU A 91 14.56 -0.35 -13.68
C LEU A 91 13.54 0.44 -14.49
N LYS A 92 12.89 1.44 -13.89
CA LYS A 92 11.97 2.35 -14.60
C LYS A 92 12.66 3.04 -15.77
N GLN A 93 13.83 3.66 -15.54
CA GLN A 93 14.59 4.32 -16.60
C GLN A 93 15.00 3.34 -17.71
N CYS A 94 15.42 2.13 -17.34
CA CYS A 94 15.74 1.10 -18.34
C CYS A 94 14.53 0.72 -19.20
N LEU A 95 13.35 0.60 -18.61
CA LEU A 95 12.12 0.20 -19.32
C LEU A 95 11.60 1.29 -20.26
N GLU A 96 11.76 2.56 -19.88
CA GLU A 96 11.48 3.71 -20.75
C GLU A 96 12.36 3.69 -22.00
N TYR A 97 13.63 3.28 -21.87
CA TYR A 97 14.59 3.25 -22.97
C TYR A 97 14.47 1.98 -23.84
N THR A 98 14.24 0.80 -23.25
CA THR A 98 14.22 -0.47 -23.99
C THR A 98 12.85 -0.88 -24.51
N GLY A 99 11.77 -0.44 -23.86
CA GLY A 99 10.39 -0.82 -24.18
C GLY A 99 10.03 -2.29 -23.89
N GLN A 100 10.86 -3.06 -23.18
CA GLN A 100 10.62 -4.50 -22.95
C GLN A 100 9.69 -4.79 -21.75
N HIS A 101 8.50 -4.17 -21.76
CA HIS A 101 7.54 -4.21 -20.64
C HIS A 101 6.97 -5.62 -20.40
N SER A 102 6.68 -6.36 -21.47
CA SER A 102 6.16 -7.74 -21.38
C SER A 102 7.13 -8.70 -20.68
N LYS A 103 8.43 -8.55 -20.95
CA LYS A 103 9.49 -9.37 -20.33
C LYS A 103 9.52 -9.22 -18.82
N LEU A 104 9.31 -8.00 -18.31
CA LEU A 104 9.20 -7.76 -16.87
C LEU A 104 7.99 -8.49 -16.29
N VAL A 105 6.82 -8.31 -16.89
CA VAL A 105 5.56 -8.90 -16.40
C VAL A 105 5.64 -10.43 -16.38
N ASP A 106 6.06 -11.05 -17.48
CA ASP A 106 6.14 -12.51 -17.61
C ASP A 106 7.15 -13.12 -16.64
N SER A 107 8.34 -12.51 -16.54
CA SER A 107 9.39 -12.95 -15.62
C SER A 107 8.94 -12.82 -14.16
N PHE A 108 8.32 -11.70 -13.81
CA PHE A 108 7.92 -11.44 -12.43
C PHE A 108 6.73 -12.31 -11.99
N ILE A 109 5.71 -12.49 -12.85
CA ILE A 109 4.61 -13.44 -12.60
C ILE A 109 5.17 -14.85 -12.39
N SER A 110 6.14 -15.27 -13.21
CA SER A 110 6.79 -16.58 -13.05
C SER A 110 7.51 -16.70 -11.70
N SER A 111 8.21 -15.65 -11.28
CA SER A 111 8.89 -15.60 -9.98
C SER A 111 7.92 -15.66 -8.80
N LEU A 112 6.80 -14.91 -8.87
CA LEU A 112 5.73 -14.94 -7.86
C LEU A 112 5.12 -16.34 -7.72
N ARG A 113 4.79 -17.00 -8.83
CA ARG A 113 4.23 -18.36 -8.84
C ARG A 113 5.18 -19.39 -8.24
N TYR A 114 6.46 -19.28 -8.53
CA TYR A 114 7.45 -20.26 -8.07
C TYR A 114 7.83 -20.07 -6.60
N ARG A 115 7.87 -18.83 -6.11
CA ARG A 115 8.46 -18.50 -4.79
C ARG A 115 7.44 -18.15 -3.71
N LEU A 116 6.37 -17.44 -4.07
CA LEU A 116 5.44 -16.86 -3.10
C LEU A 116 4.07 -17.54 -3.12
N LEU A 117 3.51 -17.78 -4.30
CA LEU A 117 2.17 -18.34 -4.47
C LEU A 117 2.18 -19.87 -4.33
N THR A 118 2.73 -20.34 -3.21
CA THR A 118 2.85 -21.75 -2.85
C THR A 118 2.12 -22.03 -1.54
N ALA A 119 1.69 -23.28 -1.33
CA ALA A 119 0.94 -23.67 -0.14
C ALA A 119 1.74 -23.49 1.16
N GLY A 120 3.07 -23.40 1.10
CA GLY A 120 3.95 -23.22 2.25
C GLY A 120 4.10 -21.78 2.72
N ALA A 121 3.76 -20.78 1.89
CA ALA A 121 3.86 -19.38 2.29
C ALA A 121 2.70 -18.99 3.23
N SER A 122 2.97 -18.16 4.24
CA SER A 122 1.92 -17.66 5.12
C SER A 122 1.06 -16.60 4.41
N THR A 123 -0.20 -16.45 4.81
CA THR A 123 -1.11 -15.45 4.22
C THR A 123 -0.60 -14.02 4.45
N ASN A 124 -0.03 -13.77 5.63
CA ASN A 124 0.58 -12.48 5.97
C ASN A 124 1.77 -12.16 5.05
N ASP A 125 2.68 -13.11 4.82
CA ASP A 125 3.84 -12.86 3.94
C ASP A 125 3.40 -12.52 2.51
N ILE A 126 2.36 -13.19 2.01
CA ILE A 126 1.80 -12.91 0.68
C ILE A 126 1.18 -11.52 0.64
N LEU A 127 0.43 -11.12 1.68
CA LEU A 127 -0.20 -9.80 1.77
C LEU A 127 0.84 -8.68 1.90
N HIS A 128 1.86 -8.84 2.75
CA HIS A 128 2.97 -7.89 2.86
C HIS A 128 3.69 -7.73 1.52
N GLN A 129 4.08 -8.85 0.90
CA GLN A 129 4.71 -8.80 -0.42
C GLN A 129 3.80 -8.16 -1.46
N TYR A 130 2.47 -8.33 -1.37
CA TYR A 130 1.52 -7.68 -2.27
C TYR A 130 1.50 -6.16 -2.06
N VAL A 131 1.51 -5.67 -0.82
CA VAL A 131 1.62 -4.24 -0.49
C VAL A 131 2.92 -3.67 -1.07
N SER A 132 4.07 -4.29 -0.81
CA SER A 132 5.37 -3.85 -1.36
C SER A 132 5.37 -3.88 -2.90
N THR A 133 4.72 -4.88 -3.50
CA THR A 133 4.55 -4.97 -4.96
C THR A 133 3.69 -3.82 -5.50
N ILE A 134 2.60 -3.45 -4.83
CA ILE A 134 1.76 -2.30 -5.21
C ILE A 134 2.59 -1.02 -5.19
N LYS A 135 3.33 -0.77 -4.10
CA LYS A 135 4.15 0.44 -3.94
C LYS A 135 5.26 0.51 -4.99
N ALA A 136 6.01 -0.58 -5.17
CA ALA A 136 7.10 -0.64 -6.14
C ALA A 136 6.62 -0.50 -7.59
N LEU A 137 5.56 -1.22 -8.00
CA LEU A 137 5.07 -1.15 -9.37
C LEU A 137 4.41 0.18 -9.71
N ARG A 138 3.79 0.87 -8.75
CA ARG A 138 3.30 2.26 -8.96
C ARG A 138 4.42 3.25 -9.22
N SER A 139 5.60 3.02 -8.61
CA SER A 139 6.79 3.83 -8.87
C SER A 139 7.32 3.62 -10.29
N ILE A 140 7.25 2.39 -10.81
CA ILE A 140 7.69 2.04 -12.18
C ILE A 140 6.68 2.53 -13.22
N ASP A 141 5.39 2.20 -13.00
CA ASP A 141 4.31 2.45 -13.95
C ASP A 141 3.13 3.17 -13.26
N PRO A 142 3.09 4.51 -13.36
CA PRO A 142 1.98 5.31 -12.83
C PRO A 142 0.64 5.02 -13.52
N THR A 143 0.61 4.36 -14.69
CA THR A 143 -0.65 4.04 -15.39
C THR A 143 -1.40 2.87 -14.73
N GLY A 144 -0.68 2.04 -13.96
CA GLY A 144 -1.22 0.89 -13.24
C GLY A 144 -1.41 -0.37 -14.09
N VAL A 145 -0.96 -0.37 -15.35
CA VAL A 145 -1.05 -1.52 -16.26
C VAL A 145 -0.24 -2.71 -15.74
N PHE A 146 0.98 -2.48 -15.25
CA PHE A 146 1.81 -3.57 -14.70
C PHE A 146 1.18 -4.16 -13.45
N LEU A 147 0.72 -3.30 -12.55
CA LEU A 147 0.09 -3.73 -11.30
C LEU A 147 -1.19 -4.53 -11.56
N GLU A 148 -1.94 -4.16 -12.59
CA GLU A 148 -3.14 -4.89 -12.99
C GLU A 148 -2.80 -6.33 -13.42
N ALA A 149 -1.83 -6.49 -14.33
CA ALA A 149 -1.43 -7.79 -14.87
C ALA A 149 -0.75 -8.68 -13.82
N VAL A 150 0.14 -8.12 -13.01
CA VAL A 150 0.92 -8.85 -12.00
C VAL A 150 0.09 -9.10 -10.73
N GLY A 151 -0.81 -8.19 -10.38
CA GLY A 151 -1.60 -8.27 -9.16
C GLY A 151 -2.69 -9.35 -9.21
N GLU A 152 -3.27 -9.64 -10.38
CA GLU A 152 -4.36 -10.61 -10.48
C GLU A 152 -3.98 -12.02 -10.02
N PRO A 153 -2.84 -12.61 -10.45
CA PRO A 153 -2.39 -13.90 -9.91
C PRO A 153 -2.28 -13.96 -8.38
N ILE A 154 -1.90 -12.85 -7.73
CA ILE A 154 -1.79 -12.76 -6.27
C ILE A 154 -3.19 -12.72 -5.64
N ARG A 155 -4.08 -11.87 -6.17
CA ARG A 155 -5.46 -11.73 -5.68
C ARG A 155 -6.24 -13.04 -5.83
N ASP A 156 -6.12 -13.70 -6.97
CA ASP A 156 -6.76 -14.99 -7.24
C ASP A 156 -6.31 -16.06 -6.25
N TYR A 157 -5.01 -16.09 -5.94
CA TYR A 157 -4.46 -17.03 -4.96
C TYR A 157 -4.99 -16.74 -3.54
N LEU A 158 -5.01 -15.47 -3.13
CA LEU A 158 -5.51 -15.04 -1.82
C LEU A 158 -7.02 -15.27 -1.66
N ARG A 159 -7.81 -15.13 -2.73
CA ARG A 159 -9.25 -15.42 -2.73
C ARG A 159 -9.53 -16.90 -2.41
N GLY A 160 -8.60 -17.80 -2.73
CA GLY A 160 -8.68 -19.23 -2.41
C GLY A 160 -8.35 -19.58 -0.94
N ARG A 161 -7.73 -18.66 -0.19
CA ARG A 161 -7.34 -18.88 1.21
C ARG A 161 -8.43 -18.40 2.17
N LYS A 162 -8.78 -19.25 3.13
CA LYS A 162 -9.92 -19.00 4.06
C LYS A 162 -9.61 -17.94 5.11
N ASP A 163 -8.34 -17.77 5.45
CA ASP A 163 -7.84 -16.87 6.49
C ASP A 163 -7.52 -15.45 5.97
N THR A 164 -7.64 -15.20 4.67
CA THR A 164 -7.29 -13.93 4.03
C THR A 164 -7.99 -12.72 4.67
N ILE A 165 -9.31 -12.80 4.89
CA ILE A 165 -10.06 -11.68 5.46
C ILE A 165 -9.55 -11.36 6.87
N LYS A 166 -9.35 -12.39 7.69
CA LYS A 166 -8.83 -12.25 9.05
C LYS A 166 -7.43 -11.64 9.06
N CYS A 167 -6.53 -12.11 8.21
CA CYS A 167 -5.19 -11.54 8.06
C CYS A 167 -5.23 -10.07 7.62
N ILE A 168 -6.09 -9.70 6.66
CA ILE A 168 -6.25 -8.29 6.25
C ILE A 168 -6.74 -7.44 7.42
N VAL A 169 -7.76 -7.89 8.16
CA VAL A 169 -8.26 -7.16 9.35
C VAL A 169 -7.17 -7.02 10.41
N THR A 170 -6.38 -8.07 10.66
CA THR A 170 -5.23 -8.00 11.57
C THR A 170 -4.21 -6.98 11.09
N MET A 171 -3.80 -7.01 9.81
CA MET A 171 -2.88 -6.02 9.24
C MET A 171 -3.41 -4.57 9.31
N LEU A 172 -4.73 -4.36 9.23
CA LEU A 172 -5.37 -3.06 9.37
C LEU A 172 -5.38 -2.54 10.82
N THR A 173 -5.23 -3.42 11.81
CA THR A 173 -5.45 -3.10 13.22
C THR A 173 -4.23 -3.28 14.11
N ASP A 174 -3.20 -3.98 13.62
CA ASP A 174 -1.95 -4.27 14.34
C ASP A 174 -0.91 -3.13 14.27
N GLY A 175 -1.38 -1.89 14.38
CA GLY A 175 -0.54 -0.69 14.31
C GLY A 175 -0.17 -0.05 15.65
N SER A 176 -0.63 -0.59 16.79
CA SER A 176 -0.57 0.16 18.05
C SER A 176 -0.49 -0.67 19.34
N GLY A 177 -0.25 -1.98 19.29
CA GLY A 177 -0.37 -2.84 20.47
C GLY A 177 0.80 -3.79 20.69
N GLY A 178 1.91 -3.28 21.25
CA GLY A 178 2.84 -4.07 22.07
C GLY A 178 3.55 -5.27 21.42
N ASN A 179 4.87 -5.12 21.26
CA ASN A 179 5.84 -6.20 21.37
C ASN A 179 5.97 -7.18 20.17
N THR A 180 6.28 -6.66 18.99
CA THR A 180 7.09 -7.39 18.00
C THR A 180 8.48 -6.76 17.95
N SER A 181 9.43 -7.44 18.57
CA SER A 181 10.85 -7.13 18.50
C SER A 181 11.35 -7.36 17.08
N GLY A 182 11.61 -6.30 16.33
CA GLY A 182 12.23 -6.38 15.00
C GLY A 182 11.69 -5.32 14.08
N GLY A 183 12.50 -4.31 13.78
CA GLY A 183 12.10 -3.11 13.06
C GLY A 183 11.42 -3.40 11.72
N ASN A 184 10.26 -2.77 11.52
CA ASN A 184 9.72 -2.26 10.26
C ASN A 184 8.43 -1.49 10.59
N ALA A 185 8.57 -0.40 11.36
CA ALA A 185 7.46 0.42 11.81
C ALA A 185 6.87 1.34 10.72
N GLY A 186 7.35 1.26 9.47
CA GLY A 186 6.95 2.13 8.36
C GLY A 186 6.20 1.43 7.22
N ASP A 187 5.72 0.20 7.43
CA ASP A 187 5.02 -0.59 6.39
C ASP A 187 3.62 -1.07 6.82
N ASN A 188 3.11 -0.48 7.92
CA ASN A 188 1.79 -0.84 8.42
C ASN A 188 0.71 -0.25 7.51
N LEU A 189 -0.21 -1.10 7.06
CA LEU A 189 -1.34 -0.70 6.20
C LEU A 189 -2.19 0.42 6.84
N LEU A 190 -2.21 0.51 8.17
CA LEU A 190 -2.82 1.61 8.93
C LEU A 190 -2.15 2.98 8.65
N GLU A 191 -0.83 3.02 8.47
CA GLU A 191 -0.12 4.27 8.16
C GLU A 191 -0.40 4.74 6.74
N GLU A 192 -0.53 3.79 5.80
CA GLU A 192 -1.02 4.08 4.44
C GLU A 192 -2.42 4.68 4.47
N LEU A 193 -3.32 4.10 5.27
CA LEU A 193 -4.66 4.68 5.47
C LEU A 193 -4.62 6.09 6.03
N ASN A 194 -3.70 6.37 6.97
CA ASN A 194 -3.56 7.70 7.58
C ASN A 194 -3.10 8.74 6.54
N ARG A 195 -2.15 8.37 5.68
CA ARG A 195 -1.69 9.24 4.60
C ARG A 195 -2.79 9.48 3.55
N ASP A 196 -3.56 8.45 3.24
CA ASP A 196 -4.69 8.57 2.30
C ASP A 196 -5.81 9.43 2.90
N ALA A 197 -6.10 9.31 4.21
CA ALA A 197 -7.06 10.15 4.92
C ALA A 197 -6.66 11.64 4.91
N GLU A 198 -5.37 11.95 5.15
CA GLU A 198 -4.86 13.32 5.04
C GLU A 198 -5.02 13.88 3.61
N ASN A 199 -4.83 13.06 2.58
CA ASN A 199 -5.06 13.47 1.20
C ASN A 199 -6.55 13.68 0.88
N GLN A 200 -7.43 12.93 1.53
CA GLN A 200 -8.88 12.95 1.31
C GLN A 200 -9.57 14.11 2.06
N GLU A 201 -9.15 14.43 3.29
CA GLU A 201 -9.61 15.62 4.02
C GLU A 201 -9.22 16.92 3.32
N ASN A 202 -8.06 16.96 2.65
CA ASN A 202 -7.66 18.09 1.81
C ASN A 202 -8.53 18.23 0.53
N ALA A 203 -9.27 17.18 0.14
CA ALA A 203 -10.17 17.20 -1.00
C ALA A 203 -11.64 17.49 -0.60
N ASP A 204 -12.03 17.24 0.66
CA ASP A 204 -13.43 17.26 1.10
C ASP A 204 -13.89 18.62 1.69
N TYR A 205 -12.98 19.56 1.92
CA TYR A 205 -13.33 20.94 2.34
C TYR A 205 -13.88 21.83 1.22
N ASP A 206 -14.10 21.31 0.02
CA ASP A 206 -14.60 22.08 -1.13
C ASP A 206 -15.70 21.36 -1.93
N ASP A 207 -16.53 20.54 -1.28
CA ASP A 207 -17.76 20.03 -1.91
C ASP A 207 -18.99 20.83 -1.49
N HIS A 208 -19.03 22.10 -1.90
CA HIS A 208 -20.25 22.74 -2.40
C HIS A 208 -19.85 24.02 -3.14
N THR A 209 -19.92 23.95 -4.48
CA THR A 209 -19.72 25.00 -5.49
C THR A 209 -18.28 25.14 -6.03
N ASN A 210 -18.10 24.63 -7.26
CA ASN A 210 -16.92 24.80 -8.11
C ASN A 210 -15.71 23.88 -7.81
N ILE A 211 -15.88 22.55 -7.91
CA ILE A 211 -14.74 21.67 -8.19
C ILE A 211 -14.08 22.17 -9.49
N ASP A 212 -12.91 22.71 -9.24
CA ASP A 212 -12.13 23.72 -9.95
C ASP A 212 -11.92 23.40 -11.43
N GLU A 213 -12.55 24.20 -12.32
CA GLU A 213 -12.20 24.20 -13.75
C GLU A 213 -10.68 24.28 -13.91
N LYS A 214 -9.96 25.03 -13.07
CA LYS A 214 -8.50 25.11 -13.17
C LYS A 214 -7.80 23.77 -12.88
N GLN A 215 -8.23 22.97 -11.90
CA GLN A 215 -7.71 21.61 -11.71
C GLN A 215 -8.09 20.69 -12.87
N ALA A 216 -9.32 20.77 -13.39
CA ALA A 216 -9.73 19.99 -14.55
C ALA A 216 -8.92 20.34 -15.81
N TRP A 217 -8.56 21.62 -15.99
CA TRP A 217 -7.72 22.12 -17.07
C TRP A 217 -6.25 21.72 -16.88
N LEU A 218 -5.68 21.83 -15.67
CA LEU A 218 -4.33 21.31 -15.36
C LEU A 218 -4.22 19.79 -15.57
N ASN A 219 -5.28 19.05 -15.20
CA ASN A 219 -5.39 17.62 -15.46
C ASN A 219 -5.62 17.29 -16.95
N SER A 220 -6.09 18.26 -17.74
CA SER A 220 -6.23 18.10 -19.20
C SER A 220 -4.90 18.28 -19.93
N GLU A 221 -4.01 19.14 -19.41
CA GLU A 221 -2.66 19.36 -19.96
C GLU A 221 -1.72 18.18 -19.71
N SER A 222 -1.97 17.40 -18.64
CA SER A 222 -1.22 16.19 -18.28
C SER A 222 -1.93 14.88 -18.69
N TRP A 223 -2.99 14.97 -19.49
CA TRP A 223 -3.68 13.78 -19.97
C TRP A 223 -2.89 13.11 -21.09
N GLU A 224 -2.51 11.86 -20.86
CA GLU A 224 -1.93 10.98 -21.86
C GLU A 224 -2.88 9.82 -22.18
N PRO A 225 -2.93 9.37 -23.44
CA PRO A 225 -3.72 8.19 -23.80
C PRO A 225 -3.17 6.95 -23.11
N ASP A 226 -4.04 5.95 -22.88
CA ASP A 226 -3.62 4.68 -22.30
C ASP A 226 -2.56 3.98 -23.18
N PRO A 227 -1.57 3.30 -22.58
CA PRO A 227 -0.63 2.44 -23.31
C PRO A 227 -1.36 1.36 -24.12
N VAL A 228 -0.72 0.82 -25.16
CA VAL A 228 -1.34 -0.18 -26.04
C VAL A 228 -1.63 -1.50 -25.31
N GLU A 229 -0.90 -1.77 -24.23
CA GLU A 229 -1.05 -2.93 -23.36
C GLU A 229 -2.24 -2.81 -22.39
N ALA A 230 -2.90 -1.64 -22.31
CA ALA A 230 -4.06 -1.44 -21.46
C ALA A 230 -5.30 -2.19 -21.96
N ASP A 231 -6.07 -2.76 -21.02
CA ASP A 231 -7.38 -3.35 -21.34
C ASP A 231 -8.37 -2.24 -21.75
N PRO A 232 -8.93 -2.26 -22.98
CA PRO A 232 -9.87 -1.25 -23.46
C PRO A 232 -11.18 -1.21 -22.67
N LEU A 233 -11.50 -2.26 -21.90
CA LEU A 233 -12.70 -2.31 -21.04
C LEU A 233 -12.50 -1.62 -19.69
N LYS A 234 -11.26 -1.27 -19.32
CA LYS A 234 -10.92 -0.69 -18.01
C LYS A 234 -10.27 0.66 -18.18
N GLY A 235 -11.01 1.71 -17.83
CA GLY A 235 -10.54 3.09 -18.03
C GLY A 235 -9.31 3.45 -17.18
N SER A 236 -8.35 4.16 -17.79
CA SER A 236 -7.16 4.76 -17.15
C SER A 236 -7.40 5.34 -15.76
N ARG A 237 -8.46 6.15 -15.62
CA ARG A 237 -8.78 6.87 -14.38
C ARG A 237 -9.21 5.94 -13.26
N SER A 238 -9.87 4.82 -13.59
CA SER A 238 -10.28 3.86 -12.58
C SER A 238 -9.08 3.09 -12.03
N ARG A 239 -8.05 2.80 -12.85
CA ARG A 239 -6.86 2.06 -12.40
C ARG A 239 -5.97 2.90 -11.50
N ARG A 240 -5.80 4.18 -11.85
CA ARG A 240 -4.96 5.13 -11.11
C ARG A 240 -5.53 5.58 -9.77
N LYS A 241 -6.85 5.52 -9.59
CA LYS A 241 -7.55 5.98 -8.37
C LYS A 241 -7.79 4.90 -7.30
N ILE A 242 -7.48 3.62 -7.56
CA ILE A 242 -7.75 2.58 -6.55
C ILE A 242 -6.61 2.60 -5.53
N ASP A 243 -6.91 2.88 -4.27
CA ASP A 243 -5.91 2.85 -3.20
C ASP A 243 -5.53 1.44 -2.77
N ILE A 244 -4.49 1.31 -1.94
CA ILE A 244 -4.02 0.00 -1.46
C ILE A 244 -5.16 -0.72 -0.73
N LEU A 245 -5.92 0.00 0.10
CA LEU A 245 -7.12 -0.55 0.76
C LEU A 245 -8.15 -1.03 -0.25
N GLY A 246 -8.41 -0.26 -1.31
CA GLY A 246 -9.32 -0.66 -2.38
C GLY A 246 -8.88 -1.96 -3.06
N LEU A 247 -7.58 -2.14 -3.29
CA LEU A 247 -7.02 -3.39 -3.81
C LEU A 247 -7.17 -4.56 -2.81
N MET A 248 -6.99 -4.33 -1.51
CA MET A 248 -7.21 -5.37 -0.49
C MET A 248 -8.68 -5.77 -0.39
N VAL A 249 -9.60 -4.81 -0.39
CA VAL A 249 -11.04 -5.05 -0.40
C VAL A 249 -11.48 -5.78 -1.67
N SER A 250 -10.82 -5.52 -2.81
CA SER A 250 -11.11 -6.22 -4.08
C SER A 250 -10.83 -7.73 -4.02
N ILE A 251 -9.91 -8.18 -3.15
CA ILE A 251 -9.64 -9.62 -2.94
C ILE A 251 -10.85 -10.29 -2.28
N ILE A 252 -11.48 -9.59 -1.34
CA ILE A 252 -12.62 -10.07 -0.55
C ILE A 252 -13.91 -10.00 -1.39
N GLY A 253 -14.03 -8.97 -2.24
CA GLY A 253 -15.17 -8.76 -3.13
C GLY A 253 -16.35 -8.03 -2.47
N SER A 254 -16.39 -7.93 -1.13
CA SER A 254 -17.37 -7.12 -0.41
C SER A 254 -16.75 -6.41 0.78
N LYS A 255 -17.02 -5.11 0.87
CA LYS A 255 -16.71 -4.27 2.03
C LYS A 255 -17.41 -4.79 3.29
N ASP A 256 -18.67 -5.22 3.20
CA ASP A 256 -19.46 -5.62 4.36
C ASP A 256 -18.88 -6.84 5.07
N GLN A 257 -18.22 -7.74 4.32
CA GLN A 257 -17.53 -8.89 4.91
C GLN A 257 -16.33 -8.47 5.75
N LEU A 258 -15.53 -7.52 5.25
CA LEU A 258 -14.40 -6.97 5.99
C LEU A 258 -14.86 -6.23 7.25
N VAL A 259 -15.90 -5.41 7.15
CA VAL A 259 -16.49 -4.69 8.30
C VAL A 259 -17.03 -5.67 9.34
N ASN A 260 -17.70 -6.73 8.90
CA ASN A 260 -18.22 -7.75 9.80
C ASN A 260 -17.10 -8.52 10.51
N GLU A 261 -16.04 -8.90 9.80
CA GLU A 261 -14.88 -9.57 10.40
C GLU A 261 -14.17 -8.65 11.40
N TYR A 262 -13.99 -7.36 11.05
CA TYR A 262 -13.48 -6.36 11.98
C TYR A 262 -14.33 -6.25 13.24
N ARG A 263 -15.67 -6.22 13.10
CA ARG A 263 -16.59 -6.20 14.26
C ARG A 263 -16.40 -7.41 15.17
N VAL A 264 -16.27 -8.60 14.60
CA VAL A 264 -16.06 -9.84 15.39
C VAL A 264 -14.71 -9.78 16.10
N MET A 265 -13.64 -9.43 15.39
CA MET A 265 -12.30 -9.31 15.97
C MET A 265 -12.23 -8.23 17.06
N LEU A 266 -12.87 -7.07 16.83
CA LEU A 266 -12.94 -6.00 17.81
C LEU A 266 -13.67 -6.48 19.06
N ALA A 267 -14.79 -7.21 18.95
CA ALA A 267 -15.49 -7.74 20.10
C ALA A 267 -14.61 -8.66 20.95
N GLU A 268 -13.92 -9.62 20.31
CA GLU A 268 -12.98 -10.53 20.98
C GLU A 268 -11.85 -9.74 21.67
N LYS A 269 -11.26 -8.77 20.96
CA LYS A 269 -10.18 -7.92 21.48
C LYS A 269 -10.65 -7.11 22.69
N LEU A 270 -11.80 -6.45 22.60
CA LEU A 270 -12.36 -5.61 23.66
C LEU A 270 -12.72 -6.42 24.91
N LEU A 271 -13.27 -7.63 24.76
CA LEU A 271 -13.60 -8.50 25.91
C LEU A 271 -12.37 -9.13 26.55
N SER A 272 -11.27 -9.28 25.81
CA SER A 272 -10.01 -9.80 26.35
C SER A 272 -9.21 -8.77 27.16
N LYS A 273 -9.51 -7.48 27.03
CA LYS A 273 -8.80 -6.38 27.70
C LYS A 273 -9.35 -6.15 29.12
N SER A 274 -8.47 -6.29 30.12
CA SER A 274 -8.81 -6.03 31.53
C SER A 274 -8.55 -4.58 31.98
N ASP A 275 -7.75 -3.82 31.25
CA ASP A 275 -7.29 -2.47 31.60
C ASP A 275 -8.17 -1.34 31.00
N PHE A 276 -9.14 -1.70 30.15
CA PHE A 276 -9.97 -0.75 29.41
C PHE A 276 -9.15 0.30 28.64
N ASP A 277 -7.95 -0.06 28.17
CA ASP A 277 -7.16 0.79 27.26
C ASP A 277 -7.67 0.58 25.83
N ILE A 278 -8.44 1.54 25.33
CA ILE A 278 -9.09 1.48 24.02
C ILE A 278 -8.67 2.62 23.10
N ASP A 279 -7.68 3.45 23.47
CA ASP A 279 -7.29 4.64 22.70
C ASP A 279 -6.78 4.27 21.30
N SER A 280 -6.07 3.14 21.20
CA SER A 280 -5.60 2.58 19.93
C SER A 280 -6.76 2.10 19.04
N ASP A 281 -7.80 1.52 19.63
CA ASP A 281 -8.96 1.02 18.91
C ASP A 281 -9.86 2.17 18.43
N ILE A 282 -9.99 3.24 19.24
CA ILE A 282 -10.67 4.48 18.84
C ILE A 282 -9.97 5.10 17.63
N ARG A 283 -8.64 5.27 17.67
CA ARG A 283 -7.89 5.83 16.52
C ARG A 283 -8.08 5.00 15.26
N THR A 284 -8.00 3.68 15.40
CA THR A 284 -8.19 2.75 14.27
C THR A 284 -9.61 2.86 13.71
N LEU A 285 -10.63 2.95 14.58
CA LEU A 285 -12.01 3.11 14.15
C LEU A 285 -12.24 4.42 13.38
N GLU A 286 -11.71 5.55 13.85
CA GLU A 286 -11.86 6.83 13.16
C GLU A 286 -11.24 6.78 11.75
N LEU A 287 -10.09 6.15 11.62
CA LEU A 287 -9.47 5.96 10.31
C LEU A 287 -10.33 5.09 9.38
N LEU A 288 -10.91 4.02 9.93
CA LEU A 288 -11.84 3.17 9.18
C LEU A 288 -13.14 3.91 8.82
N LYS A 289 -13.62 4.85 9.63
CA LYS A 289 -14.78 5.71 9.30
C LYS A 289 -14.51 6.60 8.09
N ILE A 290 -13.29 7.10 7.91
CA ILE A 290 -12.93 7.92 6.73
C ILE A 290 -13.06 7.08 5.45
N HIS A 291 -12.54 5.85 5.46
CA HIS A 291 -12.51 4.98 4.28
C HIS A 291 -13.83 4.24 4.01
N PHE A 292 -14.52 3.82 5.07
CA PHE A 292 -15.74 3.01 4.98
C PHE A 292 -17.01 3.79 5.32
N GLY A 293 -16.94 5.03 5.76
CA GLY A 293 -18.09 5.83 6.17
C GLY A 293 -18.64 5.44 7.54
N GLU A 294 -19.21 6.44 8.22
CA GLU A 294 -19.74 6.33 9.59
C GLU A 294 -20.81 5.24 9.75
N SER A 295 -21.73 5.14 8.79
CA SER A 295 -22.85 4.20 8.83
C SER A 295 -22.41 2.74 8.87
N SER A 296 -21.30 2.41 8.19
CA SER A 296 -20.75 1.05 8.19
C SER A 296 -20.08 0.71 9.50
N MET A 297 -19.51 1.72 10.19
CA MET A 297 -18.73 1.56 11.42
C MET A 297 -19.55 1.71 12.71
N GLN A 298 -20.81 2.14 12.61
CA GLN A 298 -21.69 2.43 13.75
C GLN A 298 -21.72 1.32 14.83
N LYS A 299 -21.73 0.04 14.42
CA LYS A 299 -21.76 -1.07 15.39
C LYS A 299 -20.48 -1.15 16.22
N CYS A 300 -19.32 -0.95 15.59
CA CYS A 300 -18.03 -0.93 16.26
C CYS A 300 -17.89 0.28 17.20
N GLU A 301 -18.43 1.43 16.79
CA GLU A 301 -18.48 2.64 17.62
C GLU A 301 -19.30 2.44 18.89
N ILE A 302 -20.47 1.82 18.78
CA ILE A 302 -21.30 1.51 19.95
C ILE A 302 -20.58 0.56 20.90
N MET A 303 -19.86 -0.44 20.39
CA MET A 303 -19.08 -1.36 21.23
C MET A 303 -17.97 -0.65 22.03
N LEU A 304 -17.30 0.34 21.44
CA LEU A 304 -16.32 1.17 22.16
C LEU A 304 -16.98 2.05 23.22
N ASN A 305 -18.11 2.68 22.89
CA ASN A 305 -18.88 3.48 23.84
C ASN A 305 -19.40 2.65 25.02
N ASP A 306 -19.85 1.42 24.77
CA ASP A 306 -20.28 0.49 25.82
C ASP A 306 -19.15 0.23 26.84
N LEU A 307 -17.90 0.07 26.38
CA LEU A 307 -16.76 -0.10 27.29
C LEU A 307 -16.42 1.18 28.08
N ILE A 308 -16.51 2.36 27.45
CA ILE A 308 -16.31 3.65 28.13
C ILE A 308 -17.36 3.80 29.25
N ASP A 309 -18.61 3.51 28.93
CA ASP A 309 -19.74 3.59 29.87
C ASP A 309 -19.64 2.51 30.95
N SER A 310 -19.17 1.31 30.62
CA SER A 310 -18.90 0.23 31.58
C SER A 310 -17.83 0.65 32.57
N LYS A 311 -16.70 1.21 32.10
CA LYS A 311 -15.61 1.71 32.96
C LYS A 311 -16.10 2.79 33.92
N ARG A 312 -16.89 3.74 33.40
CA ARG A 312 -17.52 4.81 34.19
C ARG A 312 -18.46 4.23 35.25
N THR A 313 -19.32 3.30 34.87
CA THR A 313 -20.32 2.68 35.76
C THR A 313 -19.64 1.88 36.87
N ASN A 314 -18.64 1.06 36.51
CA ASN A 314 -17.86 0.28 37.47
C ASN A 314 -17.14 1.18 38.49
N SER A 315 -16.55 2.29 38.03
CA SER A 315 -15.91 3.29 38.91
C SER A 315 -16.91 3.95 39.86
N ASN A 316 -18.11 4.28 39.38
CA ASN A 316 -19.17 4.88 40.20
C ASN A 316 -19.73 3.88 41.25
N ILE A 317 -19.84 2.60 40.90
CA ILE A 317 -20.25 1.54 41.82
C ILE A 317 -19.20 1.37 42.93
N LYS A 318 -17.91 1.25 42.55
CA LYS A 318 -16.80 1.12 43.52
C LYS A 318 -16.73 2.31 44.48
N THR A 319 -16.85 3.54 43.97
CA THR A 319 -16.85 4.74 44.82
C THR A 319 -18.09 4.85 45.72
N SER A 320 -19.26 4.44 45.23
CA SER A 320 -20.50 4.44 46.03
C SER A 320 -20.46 3.39 47.14
N LEU A 321 -19.85 2.22 46.89
CA LEU A 321 -19.58 1.18 47.90
C LEU A 321 -18.59 1.64 48.96
N LEU A 322 -17.51 2.32 48.57
CA LEU A 322 -16.54 2.89 49.51
C LEU A 322 -17.15 3.98 50.40
N ASN A 323 -18.13 4.73 49.89
CA ASN A 323 -18.81 5.81 50.60
C ASN A 323 -20.09 5.36 51.33
N ALA A 324 -20.46 4.08 51.26
CA ALA A 324 -21.63 3.57 51.97
C ALA A 324 -21.35 3.57 53.49
N PRO A 325 -22.12 4.29 54.31
CA PRO A 325 -21.95 4.26 55.75
C PRO A 325 -22.31 2.86 56.26
N GLY A 326 -21.38 2.28 57.02
CA GLY A 326 -21.35 0.92 57.57
C GLY A 326 -22.67 0.17 57.64
N THR A 327 -22.64 -1.06 57.12
CA THR A 327 -23.60 -2.13 57.35
C THR A 327 -24.06 -2.10 58.81
N VAL A 328 -25.36 -1.84 59.01
CA VAL A 328 -26.02 -2.03 60.30
C VAL A 328 -25.82 -3.50 60.67
N ALA A 329 -25.14 -3.76 61.79
CA ALA A 329 -24.83 -5.10 62.28
C ALA A 329 -26.10 -5.97 62.32
N GLY A 330 -26.19 -7.01 61.47
CA GLY A 330 -27.34 -7.91 61.55
C GLY A 330 -27.59 -8.94 60.45
N GLN A 331 -26.81 -9.07 59.37
CA GLN A 331 -27.02 -10.15 58.39
C GLN A 331 -25.68 -10.73 57.91
N GLU A 332 -25.30 -11.85 58.54
CA GLU A 332 -24.25 -12.76 58.07
C GLU A 332 -24.82 -13.67 56.98
N GLU A 333 -24.73 -13.27 55.71
CA GLU A 333 -24.70 -14.22 54.59
C GLU A 333 -23.62 -13.78 53.60
N ALA A 334 -22.43 -14.37 53.76
CA ALA A 334 -21.35 -14.46 52.77
C ALA A 334 -21.21 -13.27 51.78
N GLU A 335 -20.99 -12.06 52.28
CA GLU A 335 -20.60 -10.92 51.44
C GLU A 335 -19.20 -11.19 50.87
N ILE A 336 -19.16 -11.61 49.60
CA ILE A 336 -17.97 -11.71 48.79
C ILE A 336 -17.28 -10.34 48.84
N SER A 337 -15.97 -10.29 49.11
CA SER A 337 -15.21 -9.04 49.13
C SER A 337 -15.46 -8.26 47.81
N HIS A 338 -16.25 -7.19 47.90
CA HIS A 338 -16.75 -6.43 46.75
C HIS A 338 -15.66 -5.66 45.99
N ASP A 339 -14.44 -5.62 46.53
CA ASP A 339 -13.25 -5.07 45.87
C ASP A 339 -12.74 -5.96 44.72
N VAL A 340 -13.27 -7.18 44.61
CA VAL A 340 -12.89 -8.19 43.60
C VAL A 340 -13.86 -8.24 42.40
N LEU A 341 -15.00 -7.55 42.47
CA LEU A 341 -16.00 -7.61 41.42
C LEU A 341 -15.67 -6.58 40.32
N ASP A 342 -15.32 -7.08 39.14
CA ASP A 342 -15.27 -6.30 37.91
C ASP A 342 -16.29 -6.89 36.93
N ALA A 343 -17.10 -6.02 36.33
CA ALA A 343 -18.17 -6.42 35.44
C ALA A 343 -18.14 -5.53 34.19
N THR A 344 -18.19 -6.18 33.03
CA THR A 344 -18.30 -5.50 31.74
C THR A 344 -19.76 -5.43 31.31
N ILE A 345 -20.29 -4.22 31.21
CA ILE A 345 -21.67 -3.93 30.79
C ILE A 345 -21.64 -3.62 29.30
N ILE A 346 -22.42 -4.37 28.51
CA ILE A 346 -22.43 -4.25 27.04
C ILE A 346 -23.86 -4.25 26.48
N SER A 347 -24.06 -3.65 25.31
CA SER A 347 -25.33 -3.65 24.61
C SER A 347 -25.57 -4.95 23.83
N SER A 348 -26.70 -5.63 24.06
CA SER A 348 -26.93 -6.96 23.46
C SER A 348 -27.11 -6.94 21.93
N ASN A 349 -27.60 -5.84 21.37
CA ASN A 349 -28.01 -5.77 19.95
C ASN A 349 -26.85 -5.45 18.99
N PHE A 350 -25.76 -4.88 19.48
CA PHE A 350 -24.68 -4.35 18.64
C PHE A 350 -23.44 -5.26 18.64
N TRP A 351 -23.30 -6.09 19.67
CA TRP A 351 -22.24 -7.08 19.79
C TRP A 351 -22.55 -8.34 18.98
N PRO A 352 -21.52 -9.03 18.44
CA PRO A 352 -21.69 -10.37 17.89
C PRO A 352 -22.11 -11.36 18.99
N PRO A 353 -22.72 -12.50 18.63
CA PRO A 353 -23.10 -13.51 19.61
C PRO A 353 -21.86 -14.00 20.36
N ILE A 354 -21.89 -13.84 21.68
CA ILE A 354 -20.85 -14.28 22.61
C ILE A 354 -21.19 -15.74 22.97
N GLN A 355 -20.27 -16.68 22.74
CA GLN A 355 -20.45 -18.10 23.07
C GLN A 355 -20.13 -18.41 24.53
#